data_AF-A0A941S075-F1
#
_entry.id   AF-A0A941S075-F1
#
_cell.length_a   1.000
_cell.length_b   1.000
_cell.length_c   1.000
_cell.angle_alpha   90.00
_cell.angle_beta   90.00
_cell.angle_gamma   90.00
#
_symmetry.space_group_name_H-M   'P 1'
#
loop_
_entity.id
_entity.type
_entity.pdbx_description
1 polymer ?
#
loop_
_entity_poly.entity_id
_entity_poly.type
_entity_poly.pdbx_seq_one_letter_code
_entity_poly.pdbx_strand_id
1 'polypeptide(L)' 'MKTIETTAVIGPDRLLTVQLPADVTLGPHNILVVVDDLVQTRASRLDDFPTIDVGPWPSTISLRREDLYGESGR' A
#
# COMPACT_ATOMS: atom_id res chain seq x y z
N MET A 1 -31.62 -4.89 -19.74
CA MET A 1 -30.32 -4.21 -19.48
C MET A 1 -29.24 -5.12 -20.00
N LYS A 2 -28.43 -4.69 -20.97
CA LYS A 2 -27.31 -5.47 -21.50
C LYS A 2 -26.05 -4.79 -20.99
N THR A 3 -25.35 -5.42 -20.05
CA THR A 3 -24.09 -4.89 -19.50
C THR A 3 -22.97 -5.32 -20.43
N ILE A 4 -22.22 -4.34 -20.95
CA ILE A 4 -21.04 -4.59 -21.79
C ILE A 4 -19.83 -4.39 -20.89
N GLU A 5 -19.24 -5.49 -20.44
CA GLU A 5 -17.95 -5.47 -19.75
C GLU A 5 -16.85 -5.46 -20.81
N THR A 6 -16.07 -4.39 -20.85
CA THR A 6 -14.97 -4.23 -21.79
C THR A 6 -13.79 -3.57 -21.11
N THR A 7 -12.58 -3.96 -21.50
CA THR A 7 -11.34 -3.39 -21.00
C THR A 7 -11.05 -2.11 -21.78
N ALA A 8 -11.14 -0.97 -21.10
CA ALA A 8 -10.82 0.32 -21.69
C ALA A 8 -9.36 0.69 -21.41
N VAL A 9 -8.65 1.16 -22.42
CA VAL A 9 -7.28 1.66 -22.28
C VAL A 9 -7.33 3.17 -22.16
N ILE A 10 -6.70 3.71 -21.10
CA ILE A 10 -6.51 5.14 -20.92
C ILE A 10 -5.19 5.52 -21.60
N GLY A 11 -5.28 6.34 -22.64
CA GLY A 11 -4.12 6.87 -23.36
C GLY A 11 -3.29 7.86 -22.52
N PRO A 12 -2.06 8.19 -22.96
CA PRO A 12 -1.21 9.18 -22.28
C PRO A 12 -1.80 10.60 -22.26
N ASP A 13 -2.77 10.86 -23.14
CA ASP A 13 -3.58 12.07 -23.23
C ASP A 13 -4.82 12.06 -22.31
N ARG A 14 -4.96 11.03 -21.49
CA ARG A 14 -6.12 10.79 -20.61
C ARG A 14 -7.43 10.57 -21.37
N LEU A 15 -7.37 10.18 -22.64
CA LEU A 15 -8.56 9.78 -23.40
C LEU A 15 -8.87 8.30 -23.18
N LEU A 16 -10.14 8.02 -22.85
CA LEU A 16 -10.66 6.67 -22.75
C LEU A 16 -11.17 6.23 -24.13
N THR A 17 -10.47 5.32 -24.79
CA THR A 17 -10.91 4.77 -26.08
C THR A 17 -11.50 3.38 -25.87
N VAL A 18 -12.77 3.20 -26.23
CA VAL A 18 -13.48 1.92 -26.12
C VAL A 18 -13.95 1.50 -27.50
N GLN A 19 -13.52 0.31 -27.94
CA GLN A 19 -14.02 -0.30 -29.16
C GLN A 19 -15.24 -1.16 -28.81
N LEU A 20 -16.43 -0.71 -29.19
CA LEU A 20 -17.66 -1.47 -29.01
C LEU A 20 -17.74 -2.60 -30.06
N PRO A 21 -18.18 -3.82 -29.69
CA PRO A 21 -18.37 -4.91 -30.62
C PRO A 21 -19.52 -4.60 -31.60
N ALA A 22 -19.48 -5.22 -32.79
CA ALA A 22 -20.44 -4.99 -33.87
C ALA A 22 -21.91 -5.38 -33.52
N ASP A 23 -22.13 -6.07 -32.39
CA ASP A 23 -23.44 -6.47 -31.88
C ASP A 23 -24.16 -5.34 -31.09
N VAL A 24 -23.55 -4.15 -30.99
CA VAL A 24 -24.19 -2.97 -30.39
C VAL A 24 -24.92 -2.18 -31.48
N THR A 25 -26.23 -2.03 -31.33
CA THR A 25 -27.05 -1.27 -32.26
C THR A 25 -26.63 0.20 -32.26
N LEU A 26 -26.58 0.83 -33.44
CA LEU A 26 -26.35 2.26 -33.53
C LEU A 26 -27.55 3.01 -32.93
N GLY A 27 -27.30 3.84 -31.93
CA GLY A 27 -28.36 4.59 -31.25
C GLY A 27 -27.91 5.18 -29.92
N PRO A 28 -28.80 5.94 -29.24
CA PRO A 28 -28.50 6.50 -27.93
C PRO A 28 -28.38 5.38 -26.89
N HIS A 29 -27.23 5.33 -26.20
CA HIS A 29 -26.95 4.38 -25.13
C HIS A 29 -26.47 5.15 -23.89
N ASN A 30 -26.95 4.75 -22.72
CA ASN A 30 -26.44 5.27 -21.45
C ASN A 30 -25.17 4.51 -21.09
N ILE A 31 -24.05 5.23 -20.92
CA ILE A 31 -22.76 4.67 -20.54
C ILE A 31 -22.50 5.00 -19.06
N LEU A 32 -22.18 3.99 -18.26
CA LEU A 32 -21.71 4.15 -16.89
C LEU A 32 -20.23 3.78 -16.84
N VAL A 33 -19.37 4.74 -16.50
CA VAL A 33 -17.94 4.51 -16.28
C VAL A 33 -17.68 4.51 -14.79
N VAL A 34 -17.17 3.39 -14.28
CA VAL A 34 -16.73 3.26 -12.89
C VAL A 34 -15.21 3.11 -12.92
N VAL A 35 -14.51 4.05 -12.30
CA VAL A 35 -13.05 4.02 -12.15
C VAL A 35 -12.77 3.55 -10.74
N ASP A 36 -12.17 2.36 -10.63
CA ASP A 36 -11.66 1.85 -9.36
C ASP A 36 -10.16 2.13 -9.30
N ASP A 37 -9.77 3.09 -8.47
CA ASP A 37 -8.37 3.40 -8.24
C ASP A 37 -7.83 2.32 -7.28
N LEU A 38 -7.23 1.28 -7.86
CA LEU A 38 -6.35 0.38 -7.09
C LEU A 38 -5.10 1.19 -6.76
N VAL A 39 -5.16 1.95 -5.66
CA VAL A 39 -3.98 2.51 -5.01
C VAL A 39 -3.08 1.33 -4.71
N GLN A 40 -2.08 1.10 -5.57
CA GLN A 40 -0.98 0.22 -5.27
C GLN A 40 -0.27 0.84 -4.08
N THR A 41 -0.68 0.45 -2.87
CA THR A 41 0.06 0.72 -1.65
C THR A 41 1.44 0.11 -1.87
N ARG A 42 2.38 0.96 -2.27
CA ARG A 42 3.79 0.61 -2.37
C ARG A 42 4.17 0.23 -0.95
N ALA A 43 4.34 -1.06 -0.68
CA ALA A 43 4.80 -1.53 0.61
C ALA A 43 6.11 -0.80 0.92
N SER A 44 6.07 0.13 1.87
CA SER A 44 7.26 0.82 2.34
C SER A 44 8.12 -0.21 3.04
N ARG A 45 9.33 -0.37 2.52
CA ARG A 45 10.37 -1.22 3.09
C ARG A 45 10.73 -0.68 4.48
N LEU A 46 10.56 -1.50 5.52
CA LEU A 46 10.81 -1.17 6.93
C LEU A 46 12.31 -1.30 7.30
N ASP A 47 13.19 -1.32 6.30
CA ASP A 47 14.63 -1.52 6.44
C ASP A 47 15.44 -0.21 6.49
N ASP A 48 14.81 0.95 6.29
CA ASP A 48 15.47 2.26 6.28
C ASP A 48 15.10 3.10 7.52
N PHE A 49 15.45 2.61 8.71
CA PHE A 49 15.32 3.36 9.95
C PHE A 49 16.67 3.94 10.39
N PRO A 50 16.70 5.15 10.96
CA PRO A 50 17.93 5.72 11.50
C PRO A 50 18.49 4.80 12.59
N THR A 51 19.76 4.40 12.43
CA THR A 51 20.47 3.59 13.42
C THR A 51 21.08 4.50 14.48
N ILE A 52 20.76 4.23 15.75
CA ILE A 52 21.42 4.89 16.89
C ILE A 52 22.66 4.08 17.29
N ASP A 53 23.80 4.75 17.44
CA ASP A 53 25.02 4.18 18.02
C ASP A 53 25.12 4.63 19.50
N VAL A 54 25.05 3.67 20.41
CA VAL A 54 25.16 3.88 21.87
C VAL A 54 26.47 3.36 22.44
N GLY A 55 27.43 2.98 21.59
CA GLY A 55 28.68 2.38 21.99
C GLY A 55 28.54 0.94 22.51
N PRO A 56 29.64 0.31 22.93
CA PRO A 56 29.64 -1.06 23.43
C PRO A 56 28.90 -1.17 24.76
N TRP A 57 28.18 -2.28 24.94
CA TRP A 57 27.52 -2.59 26.20
C TRP A 57 28.56 -2.80 27.33
N PRO A 58 28.39 -2.18 28.51
CA PRO A 58 29.35 -2.32 29.60
C PRO A 58 29.36 -3.75 30.15
N SER A 59 30.55 -4.37 30.20
CA SER A 59 30.71 -5.76 30.68
C SER A 59 30.48 -5.91 32.19
N THR A 60 30.52 -4.81 32.93
CA THR A 60 30.41 -4.78 34.40
C THR A 60 28.99 -4.50 34.89
N ILE A 61 28.01 -4.29 34.01
CA ILE A 61 26.64 -4.01 34.44
C ILE A 61 25.97 -5.31 34.92
N SER A 62 25.40 -5.25 36.12
CA SER A 62 24.55 -6.34 36.60
C SER A 62 23.15 -6.18 36.01
N LEU A 63 22.62 -7.28 35.45
CA LEU A 63 21.24 -7.37 34.99
C LEU A 63 20.31 -8.00 36.04
N ARG A 64 20.82 -8.18 37.28
CA ARG A 64 19.99 -8.65 38.38
C ARG A 64 19.01 -7.56 38.78
N ARG A 65 17.80 -7.98 39.13
CA ARG A 65 16.73 -7.08 39.54
C ARG A 65 17.12 -6.26 40.77
N GLU A 66 17.84 -6.89 41.70
CA GLU A 66 18.32 -6.24 42.91
C GLU A 66 19.23 -5.04 42.58
N ASP A 67 20.14 -5.22 41.63
CA ASP A 67 21.11 -4.20 41.23
C ASP A 67 20.50 -3.14 40.30
N LEU A 68 19.52 -3.52 39.46
CA LEU A 68 18.82 -2.60 38.57
C LEU A 68 17.79 -1.71 39.29
N TYR A 69 17.12 -2.26 40.30
CA TYR A 69 16.01 -1.58 40.99
C TYR A 69 16.32 -1.22 42.45
N GLY A 70 17.54 -1.48 42.93
CA GLY A 70 17.95 -1.18 44.30
C GLY A 70 17.21 -2.01 45.35
N GLU A 71 16.74 -3.21 44.98
CA GLU A 71 16.09 -4.11 45.91
C GLU A 71 17.14 -4.88 46.71
N SER A 72 17.45 -4.45 47.92
CA SER A 72 18.15 -5.30 48.89
C SER A 72 17.19 -6.44 49.28
N GLY A 73 17.51 -7.66 48.84
CA GLY A 73 16.74 -8.87 49.17
C GLY A 73 16.33 -8.91 50.64
N ARG A 74 15.10 -9.37 50.88
CA ARG A 74 14.48 -9.45 52.20
C ARG A 74 15.34 -10.16 53.24
#